data_AF-A0A967JPX9-F1
#
_entry.id   AF-A0A967JPX9-F1
#
_cell.length_a   1.000
_cell.length_b   1.000
_cell.length_c   1.000
_cell.angle_alpha   90.00
_cell.angle_beta   90.00
_cell.angle_gamma   90.00
#
_symmetry.space_group_name_H-M   'P 1'
#
loop_
_entity.id
_entity.type
_entity.pdbx_description
1 polymer ?
#
loop_
_entity_poly.entity_id
_entity_poly.type
_entity_poly.pdbx_seq_one_letter_code
_entity_poly.pdbx_strand_id
1 'polypeptide(L)'
;LIHCAAESHVDRSIDGPAAFVETNVRGTCTLLEAARAYWDELGAAAKEAFRFHHVSTDEVYGDLGRERLPRREEARYAPSSPYAASKAASDHLVRAWHRTYGLP
;
A
#
# COMPACT_ATOMS: atom_id res chain seq x y z
N LEU A 1 -12.36 2.49 -5.84
CA LEU A 1 -11.44 1.41 -6.28
C LEU A 1 -10.97 0.65 -5.06
N ILE A 2 -10.92 -0.68 -5.13
CA ILE A 2 -10.33 -1.53 -4.08
C ILE A 2 -9.09 -2.20 -4.68
N HIS A 3 -7.89 -1.85 -4.17
CA HIS A 3 -6.62 -2.38 -4.66
C HIS A 3 -6.13 -3.52 -3.79
N CYS A 4 -6.28 -4.76 -4.28
CA CYS A 4 -5.81 -5.99 -3.65
C CYS A 4 -4.68 -6.68 -4.41
N ALA A 5 -4.33 -6.22 -5.62
CA ALA A 5 -3.37 -6.92 -6.46
C ALA A 5 -1.95 -6.75 -5.92
N ALA A 6 -1.29 -7.87 -5.59
CA ALA A 6 0.05 -7.88 -5.06
C ALA A 6 0.68 -9.28 -5.21
N GLU A 7 2.00 -9.33 -5.26
CA GLU A 7 2.73 -10.52 -4.85
C GLU A 7 2.68 -10.62 -3.32
N SER A 8 2.24 -11.77 -2.80
CA SER A 8 1.84 -11.91 -1.40
C SER A 8 2.64 -12.94 -0.57
N HIS A 9 3.45 -13.77 -1.21
CA HIS A 9 4.10 -14.90 -0.53
C HIS A 9 5.48 -14.52 0.02
N VAL A 10 5.65 -14.54 1.34
CA VAL A 10 6.90 -14.15 2.01
C VAL A 10 8.11 -14.93 1.50
N ASP A 11 8.05 -16.27 1.46
CA ASP A 11 9.20 -17.09 1.03
C ASP A 11 9.64 -16.79 -0.41
N ARG A 12 8.70 -16.62 -1.34
CA ARG A 12 9.02 -16.22 -2.73
C ARG A 12 9.69 -14.85 -2.80
N SER A 13 9.40 -13.97 -1.85
CA SER A 13 10.03 -12.65 -1.79
C SER A 13 11.50 -12.73 -1.39
N ILE A 14 11.92 -13.79 -0.69
CA ILE A 14 13.31 -14.05 -0.33
C ILE A 14 14.07 -14.58 -1.55
N ASP A 15 13.47 -15.52 -2.29
CA ASP A 15 14.08 -16.11 -3.48
C ASP A 15 14.10 -15.16 -4.69
N GLY A 16 13.08 -14.30 -4.82
CA GLY A 16 12.86 -13.43 -5.98
C GLY A 16 12.24 -12.08 -5.63
N PRO A 17 12.96 -11.18 -4.92
CA PRO A 17 12.40 -9.91 -4.43
C PRO A 17 12.00 -8.92 -5.52
N ALA A 18 12.60 -9.02 -6.73
CA ALA A 18 12.37 -8.06 -7.81
C ALA A 18 10.89 -8.00 -8.25
N ALA A 19 10.21 -9.15 -8.29
CA ALA A 19 8.78 -9.22 -8.66
C ALA A 19 7.89 -8.47 -7.66
N PHE A 20 8.26 -8.46 -6.37
CA PHE A 20 7.54 -7.75 -5.32
C PHE A 20 7.72 -6.24 -5.43
N VAL A 21 8.92 -5.77 -5.76
CA VAL A 21 9.15 -4.33 -6.02
C VAL A 21 8.36 -3.88 -7.24
N GLU A 22 8.39 -4.65 -8.32
CA GLU A 22 7.69 -4.33 -9.56
C GLU A 22 6.16 -4.28 -9.34
N THR A 23 5.57 -5.34 -8.80
CA THR A 23 4.11 -5.40 -8.65
C THR A 23 3.62 -4.52 -7.49
N ASN A 24 4.21 -4.66 -6.30
CA ASN A 24 3.64 -4.05 -5.10
C ASN A 24 3.94 -2.55 -5.03
N VAL A 25 5.15 -2.13 -5.42
CA VAL A 25 5.58 -0.72 -5.33
C VAL A 25 5.27 0.01 -6.64
N ARG A 26 5.89 -0.41 -7.75
CA ARG A 26 5.71 0.28 -9.03
C ARG A 26 4.28 0.15 -9.54
N GLY A 27 3.68 -1.04 -9.46
CA GLY A 27 2.29 -1.26 -9.82
C GLY A 27 1.31 -0.39 -9.02
N THR A 28 1.53 -0.24 -7.70
CA THR A 28 0.71 0.69 -6.88
C THR A 28 0.90 2.14 -7.32
N CYS A 29 2.13 2.58 -7.61
CA CYS A 29 2.40 3.93 -8.12
C CYS A 29 1.66 4.18 -9.46
N THR A 30 1.75 3.23 -10.39
CA THR A 30 1.04 3.31 -11.67
C THR A 30 -0.48 3.39 -11.48
N LEU A 31 -1.04 2.58 -10.59
CA LEU A 31 -2.48 2.60 -10.31
C LEU A 31 -2.92 3.90 -9.62
N LEU A 32 -2.10 4.45 -8.73
CA LEU A 32 -2.34 5.74 -8.07
C LEU A 32 -2.37 6.88 -9.08
N GLU A 33 -1.42 6.93 -10.01
CA GLU A 33 -1.43 7.96 -11.07
C GLU A 33 -2.64 7.82 -11.99
N ALA A 34 -2.99 6.60 -12.40
CA ALA A 34 -4.18 6.36 -13.21
C ALA A 34 -5.47 6.75 -12.46
N ALA A 35 -5.58 6.39 -11.18
CA ALA A 35 -6.71 6.75 -10.35
C ALA A 35 -6.81 8.27 -10.13
N ARG A 36 -5.68 8.95 -9.94
CA ARG A 36 -5.62 10.40 -9.81
C ARG A 36 -6.08 11.09 -11.08
N ALA A 37 -5.54 10.70 -12.23
CA ALA A 37 -5.94 11.25 -13.53
C ALA A 37 -7.45 11.09 -13.76
N TYR A 38 -8.00 9.90 -13.50
CA TYR A 38 -9.44 9.66 -13.59
C TYR A 38 -10.24 10.54 -12.60
N TRP A 39 -9.82 10.60 -11.34
CA TRP A 39 -10.48 11.37 -10.30
C TRP A 39 -10.48 12.87 -10.59
N ASP A 40 -9.44 13.40 -11.25
CA ASP A 40 -9.35 14.80 -11.64
C ASP A 40 -10.33 15.19 -12.75
N GLU A 41 -10.76 14.24 -13.57
CA GLU A 41 -11.75 14.44 -14.63
C GLU A 41 -13.21 14.28 -14.16
N LEU A 42 -13.43 13.80 -12.94
CA LEU A 42 -14.77 13.61 -12.39
C LEU A 42 -15.48 14.94 -12.11
N GLY A 43 -16.78 14.97 -12.41
CA GLY A 43 -17.67 16.02 -11.92
C GLY A 43 -17.77 16.01 -10.39
N ALA A 44 -18.12 17.15 -9.79
CA ALA A 44 -18.04 17.40 -8.34
C ALA A 44 -18.62 16.28 -7.46
N ALA A 45 -19.87 15.86 -7.72
CA ALA A 45 -20.54 14.82 -6.91
C ALA A 45 -19.83 13.45 -6.98
N ALA A 46 -19.34 13.06 -8.16
CA ALA A 46 -18.60 11.82 -8.33
C ALA A 46 -17.20 11.89 -7.71
N LYS A 47 -16.55 13.06 -7.81
CA LYS A 47 -15.24 13.33 -7.21
C LYS A 47 -15.29 13.24 -5.68
N GLU A 48 -16.35 13.76 -5.07
CA GLU A 48 -16.61 13.70 -3.62
C GLU A 48 -16.91 12.27 -3.13
N ALA A 49 -17.64 11.48 -3.93
CA ALA A 49 -17.99 10.10 -3.59
C ALA A 49 -16.84 9.09 -3.83
N PHE A 50 -15.81 9.46 -4.59
CA PHE A 50 -14.71 8.56 -4.95
C PHE A 50 -13.90 8.13 -3.74
N ARG A 51 -13.46 6.86 -3.68
CA ARG A 51 -12.54 6.34 -2.67
C ARG A 51 -11.54 5.38 -3.30
N PHE A 52 -10.28 5.50 -2.91
CA PHE A 52 -9.20 4.58 -3.22
C PHE A 52 -8.86 3.78 -1.96
N HIS A 53 -9.41 2.57 -1.87
CA HIS A 53 -9.17 1.68 -0.74
C HIS A 53 -7.98 0.76 -1.04
N HIS A 54 -6.85 1.00 -0.35
CA HIS A 54 -5.65 0.17 -0.44
C HIS A 54 -5.67 -0.93 0.62
N VAL A 55 -5.60 -2.20 0.19
CA VAL A 55 -5.48 -3.33 1.09
C VAL A 55 -4.01 -3.68 1.31
N SER A 56 -3.58 -3.63 2.57
CA SER A 56 -2.21 -3.91 2.99
C SER A 56 -2.14 -5.11 3.94
N THR A 57 -1.08 -5.21 4.73
CA THR A 57 -0.81 -6.33 5.65
C THR A 57 -0.35 -5.81 7.00
N ASP A 58 -0.59 -6.56 8.07
CA ASP A 58 -0.05 -6.27 9.41
C ASP A 58 1.48 -6.49 9.49
N GLU A 59 2.06 -7.26 8.56
CA GLU A 59 3.50 -7.49 8.48
C GLU A 59 4.32 -6.21 8.28
N VAL A 60 3.71 -5.10 7.82
CA VAL A 60 4.39 -3.80 7.71
C VAL A 60 4.87 -3.28 9.07
N TYR A 61 4.25 -3.75 10.16
CA TYR A 61 4.64 -3.41 11.53
C TYR A 61 5.73 -4.32 12.09
N GLY A 62 6.12 -5.39 11.37
CA GLY A 62 7.15 -6.34 11.76
C GLY A 62 6.67 -7.44 12.72
N ASP A 63 7.61 -8.05 13.44
CA ASP A 63 7.33 -9.18 14.33
C ASP A 63 6.66 -8.78 15.65
N LEU A 64 5.65 -9.56 16.06
CA LEU A 64 5.10 -9.47 17.39
C LEU A 64 6.19 -9.85 18.40
N GLY A 65 6.63 -8.88 19.22
CA GLY A 65 7.55 -9.12 20.31
C GLY A 65 7.02 -10.18 21.30
N ARG A 66 7.83 -10.57 22.28
CA ARG A 66 7.54 -11.70 23.20
C ARG A 66 6.17 -11.62 23.89
N GLU A 67 5.66 -10.41 24.14
CA GLU A 67 4.37 -10.17 24.80
C GLU A 67 3.15 -10.27 23.86
N ARG A 68 3.37 -10.41 22.54
CA ARG A 68 2.34 -10.57 21.49
C ARG A 68 1.20 -9.54 21.58
N LEU A 69 1.52 -8.32 21.97
CA LEU A 69 0.54 -7.23 22.04
C LEU A 69 -0.06 -6.95 20.65
N PRO A 70 -1.37 -6.68 20.55
CA PRO A 70 -2.00 -6.35 19.28
C PRO A 70 -1.37 -5.10 18.66
N ARG A 71 -1.19 -5.13 17.34
CA ARG A 71 -0.72 -3.96 16.57
C ARG A 71 -1.80 -2.89 16.56
N ARG A 72 -1.35 -1.64 16.67
CA ARG A 72 -2.18 -0.44 16.57
C ARG A 72 -1.80 0.33 15.31
N GLU A 73 -2.72 1.09 14.77
CA GLU A 73 -2.54 1.85 13.54
C GLU A 73 -1.41 2.90 13.66
N GLU A 74 -1.14 3.38 14.88
CA GLU A 74 -0.05 4.32 15.17
C GLU A 74 1.32 3.65 15.36
N ALA A 75 1.39 2.31 15.30
CA ALA A 75 2.65 1.61 15.42
C ALA A 75 3.60 1.99 14.29
N ARG A 76 4.91 2.03 14.60
CA ARG A 76 5.94 2.32 13.60
C ARG A 76 6.05 1.15 12.62
N TYR A 77 6.29 1.48 11.36
CA TYR A 77 6.61 0.50 10.33
C TYR A 77 7.99 -0.09 10.64
N ALA A 78 8.10 -1.41 10.58
CA ALA A 78 9.33 -2.16 10.87
C ALA A 78 9.35 -3.51 10.12
N PRO A 79 9.25 -3.50 8.76
CA PRO A 79 9.11 -4.73 7.98
C PRO A 79 10.36 -5.61 8.05
N SER A 80 10.16 -6.93 8.15
CA SER A 80 11.25 -7.94 8.28
C SER A 80 11.58 -8.70 6.99
N SER A 81 10.79 -8.56 5.93
CA SER A 81 10.94 -9.30 4.66
C SER A 81 10.82 -8.38 3.42
N PRO A 82 11.34 -8.79 2.24
CA PRO A 82 11.13 -8.04 1.00
C PRO A 82 9.65 -7.83 0.66
N TYR A 83 8.80 -8.83 0.92
CA TYR A 83 7.34 -8.70 0.84
C TYR A 83 6.81 -7.56 1.74
N ALA A 84 7.07 -7.64 3.05
CA ALA A 84 6.58 -6.66 4.01
C ALA A 84 7.11 -5.25 3.71
N ALA A 85 8.37 -5.13 3.29
CA ALA A 85 8.97 -3.86 2.89
C ALA A 85 8.31 -3.28 1.63
N SER A 86 7.95 -4.12 0.65
CA SER A 86 7.23 -3.69 -0.55
C SER A 86 5.82 -3.19 -0.23
N LYS A 87 5.12 -3.83 0.71
CA LYS A 87 3.80 -3.39 1.20
C LYS A 87 3.90 -2.10 2.03
N ALA A 88 4.94 -1.99 2.85
CA ALA A 88 5.24 -0.76 3.59
C ALA A 88 5.47 0.43 2.65
N ALA A 89 6.22 0.22 1.56
CA ALA A 89 6.44 1.23 0.53
C ALA A 89 5.13 1.62 -0.17
N SER A 90 4.26 0.66 -0.52
CA SER A 90 2.97 0.96 -1.15
C SER A 90 2.05 1.78 -0.25
N ASP A 91 2.02 1.49 1.06
CA ASP A 91 1.27 2.29 2.04
C ASP A 91 1.74 3.74 2.10
N HIS A 92 3.07 3.95 2.09
CA HIS A 92 3.65 5.28 2.08
C HIS A 92 3.29 6.05 0.82
N LEU A 93 3.28 5.40 -0.35
CA LEU A 93 2.84 6.01 -1.60
C LEU A 93 1.37 6.44 -1.52
N VAL A 94 0.47 5.57 -1.08
CA VAL A 94 -0.97 5.91 -0.98
C VAL A 94 -1.18 7.11 -0.06
N ARG A 95 -0.56 7.12 1.13
CA ARG A 95 -0.66 8.25 2.06
C ARG A 95 -0.05 9.53 1.50
N ALA A 96 1.06 9.42 0.76
CA ALA A 96 1.68 10.57 0.10
C ALA A 96 0.77 11.13 -1.01
N TRP A 97 0.09 10.27 -1.78
CA TRP A 97 -0.86 10.72 -2.81
C TRP A 97 -2.05 11.46 -2.21
N HIS A 98 -2.62 10.94 -1.12
CA HIS A 98 -3.66 11.65 -0.38
C HIS A 98 -3.15 13.01 0.12
N ARG A 99 -1.97 13.05 0.77
CA ARG A 99 -1.43 14.29 1.34
C ARG A 99 -1.07 15.33 0.28
N THR A 100 -0.53 14.93 -0.86
CA THR A 100 -0.03 15.84 -1.89
C THR A 100 -1.13 16.28 -2.85
N TYR A 101 -2.01 15.36 -3.26
CA TYR A 101 -2.99 15.59 -4.33
C TYR A 101 -4.44 15.58 -3.84
N GLY A 102 -4.70 15.19 -2.59
CA GLY A 102 -6.04 15.07 -2.04
C GLY A 102 -6.82 13.85 -2.52
N LEU A 103 -6.16 12.87 -3.17
CA LEU A 103 -6.81 11.65 -3.64
C LEU A 103 -7.42 10.88 -2.46
N PRO A 104 -8.76 10.69 -2.41
CA PRO A 104 -9.46 10.09 -1.27
C PRO A 104 -9.49 8.57 -1.31
#